data_AF-A0A7W0S905-F1
#
_entry.id   AF-A0A7W0S905-F1
#
_cell.length_a   1.000
_cell.length_b   1.000
_cell.length_c   1.000
_cell.angle_alpha   90.00
_cell.angle_beta   90.00
_cell.angle_gamma   90.00
#
_symmetry.space_group_name_H-M   'P 1'
#
loop_
_entity.id
_entity.type
_entity.pdbx_description
1 polymer ?
#
loop_
_entity_poly.entity_id
_entity_poly.type
_entity_poly.pdbx_seq_one_letter_code
_entity_poly.pdbx_strand_id
1 'polypeptide(L)' 'MPRGYADGPVAEEAERRLEELELAKDGPVEAAPEERLAVFGSTADDAEKHFLGWLGEVDPDALFESGEAWGITVSRRRAD' A
#
# COMPACT_ATOMS: atom_id res chain seq x y z
N MET A 1 -14.93 2.05 -40.91
CA MET A 1 -15.35 2.62 -39.59
C MET A 1 -15.59 1.44 -38.66
N PRO A 2 -15.22 1.42 -37.35
CA PRO A 2 -14.55 2.40 -36.46
C PRO A 2 -13.14 1.89 -36.04
N ARG A 3 -12.26 2.51 -35.24
CA ARG A 3 -12.33 3.60 -34.26
C ARG A 3 -10.98 4.35 -34.35
N GLY A 4 -11.04 5.68 -34.51
CA GLY A 4 -9.90 6.56 -34.23
C GLY A 4 -9.60 6.59 -32.73
N TYR A 5 -8.59 7.36 -32.33
CA TYR A 5 -7.91 7.38 -31.01
C TYR A 5 -6.93 6.20 -30.90
N ALA A 6 -5.61 6.39 -30.81
CA ALA A 6 -4.95 7.22 -29.82
C ALA A 6 -3.47 7.49 -30.16
N ASP A 7 -3.18 8.00 -31.37
CA ASP A 7 -1.90 8.68 -31.60
C ASP A 7 -2.11 10.17 -31.31
N GLY A 8 -1.81 10.54 -30.07
CA GLY A 8 -1.91 11.90 -29.57
C GLY A 8 -0.87 12.10 -28.46
N PRO A 9 -0.50 13.35 -28.14
CA PRO A 9 0.59 13.77 -27.24
C PRO A 9 0.48 13.31 -25.76
N VAL A 10 -0.40 12.35 -25.47
CA VAL A 10 -0.69 11.81 -24.14
C VAL A 10 0.23 10.66 -23.76
N ALA A 11 0.79 9.93 -24.75
CA ALA A 11 1.68 8.79 -24.48
C ALA A 11 3.03 9.23 -23.88
N GLU A 12 3.64 10.30 -24.40
CA GLU A 12 4.94 10.79 -23.90
C GLU A 12 4.87 11.46 -22.52
N GLU A 13 3.76 12.11 -22.14
CA GLU A 13 3.60 12.64 -20.78
C GLU A 13 3.43 11.53 -19.72
N ALA A 14 2.88 10.37 -20.12
CA ALA A 14 2.73 9.24 -19.21
C ALA A 14 4.08 8.62 -18.83
N GLU A 15 5.02 8.53 -19.78
CA GLU A 15 6.38 7.99 -19.53
C GLU A 15 7.20 8.93 -18.63
N ARG A 16 7.17 10.24 -18.87
CA ARG A 16 7.85 11.21 -17.99
C ARG A 16 7.34 11.17 -16.54
N ARG A 17 6.04 10.96 -16.36
CA ARG A 17 5.42 10.85 -15.03
C ARG A 17 5.86 9.58 -14.29
N LEU A 18 6.20 8.50 -15.01
CA LEU A 18 6.70 7.26 -14.41
C LEU A 18 8.16 7.38 -13.97
N GLU A 19 9.00 8.04 -14.78
CA GLU A 19 10.43 8.25 -14.46
C GLU A 19 10.64 9.13 -13.22
N GLU A 20 9.83 10.17 -13.04
CA GLU A 20 9.86 11.03 -11.85
C GLU A 20 9.41 10.27 -10.58
N LEU A 21 8.49 9.31 -10.75
CA LEU A 21 8.04 8.43 -9.68
C LEU A 21 9.09 7.37 -9.31
N GLU A 22 10.00 7.03 -10.22
CA GLU A 22 11.09 6.09 -10.01
C GLU A 22 12.28 6.76 -9.30
N LEU A 23 12.62 8.00 -9.66
CA LEU A 23 13.65 8.79 -8.98
C LEU A 23 13.28 9.12 -7.51
N ALA A 24 11.99 9.30 -7.21
CA ALA A 24 11.49 9.50 -5.85
C ALA A 24 11.64 8.26 -4.94
N LYS A 25 11.99 7.10 -5.48
CA LYS A 25 12.25 5.87 -4.72
C LYS A 25 13.69 5.80 -4.20
N ASP A 26 14.60 6.54 -4.83
CA ASP A 26 16.05 6.53 -4.57
C ASP A 26 16.54 7.77 -3.79
N GLY A 27 15.62 8.59 -3.28
CA GLY A 27 15.95 9.70 -2.39
C GLY A 27 16.57 9.19 -1.07
N PRO A 28 17.48 9.95 -0.45
CA PRO A 28 18.15 9.53 0.77
C PRO A 28 17.10 9.14 1.81
N VAL A 29 17.16 7.90 2.28
CA VAL A 29 16.38 7.40 3.41
C VAL A 29 16.94 8.11 4.64
N GLU A 30 16.63 9.41 4.78
CA GLU A 30 16.68 10.08 6.07
C GLU A 30 15.96 9.15 7.03
N ALA A 31 16.61 8.82 8.14
CA ALA A 31 16.08 7.94 9.17
C ALA A 31 14.80 8.57 9.74
N ALA A 32 13.70 8.39 9.00
CA ALA A 32 12.36 8.71 9.40
C ALA A 32 12.08 7.86 10.64
N PRO A 33 11.42 8.43 11.66
CA PRO A 33 11.14 7.73 12.91
C PRO A 33 10.53 6.37 12.58
N GLU A 34 11.17 5.29 13.07
CA GLU A 34 10.98 3.90 12.64
C GLU A 34 9.60 3.64 12.02
N GLU A 35 9.48 3.88 10.70
CA GLU A 35 8.20 3.78 10.02
C GLU A 35 7.91 2.30 9.80
N ARG A 36 7.13 1.74 10.72
CA ARG A 36 6.76 0.32 10.70
C ARG A 36 5.50 0.11 9.86
N LEU A 37 5.36 -1.09 9.32
CA LEU A 37 4.18 -1.49 8.56
C LEU A 37 3.11 -1.97 9.55
N ALA A 38 2.00 -1.24 9.64
CA ALA A 38 0.87 -1.57 10.49
C ALA A 38 -0.16 -2.38 9.70
N VAL A 39 -0.62 -3.48 10.28
CA VAL A 39 -1.69 -4.34 9.76
C VAL A 39 -3.01 -3.90 10.38
N PHE A 40 -3.96 -3.60 9.53
CA PHE A 40 -5.33 -3.25 9.91
C PHE A 40 -6.29 -4.26 9.33
N GLY A 41 -7.41 -4.52 10.00
CA GLY A 41 -8.48 -5.36 9.51
C GLY A 41 -9.66 -5.35 10.48
N SER A 42 -10.63 -6.20 10.20
CA SER A 42 -11.83 -6.37 11.00
C SER A 42 -11.86 -7.80 11.52
N THR A 43 -12.39 -8.00 12.71
CA THR A 43 -12.43 -9.29 13.41
C THR A 43 -13.87 -9.62 13.83
N ALA A 44 -14.07 -10.82 14.34
CA ALA A 44 -15.37 -11.25 14.88
C ALA A 44 -15.87 -10.36 16.03
N ASP A 45 -14.95 -9.77 16.80
CA ASP A 45 -15.27 -8.91 17.93
C ASP A 45 -15.55 -7.46 17.47
N ASP A 46 -14.76 -6.97 16.51
CA ASP A 46 -14.91 -5.62 15.97
C ASP A 46 -14.97 -5.64 14.43
N ALA A 47 -16.17 -5.40 13.92
CA ALA A 47 -16.47 -5.41 12.49
C ALA A 47 -15.94 -4.17 11.75
N GLU A 48 -15.48 -3.14 12.47
CA GLU A 48 -14.81 -1.98 11.88
C GLU A 48 -13.33 -2.28 11.62
N LYS A 49 -12.71 -1.43 10.82
CA LYS A 49 -11.29 -1.60 10.48
C LYS A 49 -10.44 -1.00 11.60
N HIS A 50 -9.83 -1.85 12.40
CA HIS A 50 -8.96 -1.48 13.50
C HIS A 50 -7.54 -2.02 13.31
N PHE A 51 -6.62 -1.57 14.16
CA PHE A 51 -5.23 -2.00 14.14
C PHE A 51 -5.13 -3.39 14.77
N LEU A 52 -4.59 -4.35 14.01
CA LEU A 52 -4.40 -5.73 14.45
C LEU A 52 -2.99 -5.97 15.00
N GLY A 53 -2.00 -5.22 14.50
CA GLY A 53 -0.62 -5.37 14.94
C GLY A 53 0.37 -4.85 13.88
N TRP A 54 1.66 -4.94 14.19
CA TRP A 54 2.72 -4.61 13.23
C TRP A 54 3.08 -5.82 12.37
N LEU A 55 3.42 -5.56 11.11
CA LEU A 55 3.88 -6.58 10.17
C LEU A 55 5.16 -7.22 10.73
N GLY A 56 5.13 -8.54 10.91
CA GLY A 56 6.19 -9.33 11.55
C GLY A 56 5.89 -9.73 12.99
N GLU A 57 5.03 -8.99 13.70
CA GLU A 57 4.42 -9.44 14.96
C GLU A 57 3.12 -10.21 14.67
N VAL A 58 2.37 -9.74 13.68
CA VAL A 58 1.21 -10.43 13.12
C VAL A 58 1.42 -10.70 11.64
N ASP A 59 0.95 -11.86 11.19
CA ASP A 59 0.99 -12.26 9.79
C ASP A 59 -0.40 -12.04 9.16
N PRO A 60 -0.53 -11.11 8.20
CA PRO A 60 -1.82 -10.77 7.60
C PRO A 60 -2.41 -11.94 6.79
N ASP A 61 -1.57 -12.74 6.14
CA ASP A 61 -2.04 -13.90 5.37
C ASP A 61 -2.54 -14.97 6.33
N ALA A 62 -1.80 -15.28 7.39
CA ALA A 62 -2.22 -16.26 8.39
C ALA A 62 -3.53 -15.86 9.09
N LEU A 63 -3.70 -14.57 9.41
CA LEU A 63 -4.95 -14.03 10.00
C LEU A 63 -6.15 -14.17 9.07
N PHE A 64 -5.93 -14.04 7.75
CA PHE A 64 -6.98 -14.21 6.77
C PHE A 64 -7.30 -15.70 6.54
N GLU A 65 -6.27 -16.54 6.41
CA GLU A 65 -6.41 -17.99 6.23
C GLU A 65 -7.08 -18.67 7.42
N SER A 66 -6.79 -18.21 8.64
CA SER A 66 -7.44 -18.69 9.86
C SER A 66 -8.89 -18.20 9.99
N GLY A 67 -9.27 -17.16 9.25
CA GLY A 67 -10.56 -16.48 9.36
C GLY A 67 -10.70 -15.62 10.61
N GLU A 68 -9.60 -15.30 11.28
CA GLU A 68 -9.58 -14.48 12.50
C GLU A 68 -9.74 -12.99 12.18
N ALA A 69 -9.27 -12.56 10.99
CA ALA A 69 -9.50 -11.23 10.46
C ALA A 69 -9.84 -11.20 8.96
N TRP A 70 -10.53 -10.15 8.54
CA TRP A 70 -10.87 -9.89 7.14
C TRP A 70 -10.68 -8.41 6.78
N GLY A 71 -10.75 -8.09 5.48
CA GLY A 71 -10.57 -6.72 4.99
C GLY A 71 -9.16 -6.17 5.30
N ILE A 72 -8.16 -7.06 5.34
CA ILE A 72 -6.83 -6.73 5.83
C ILE A 72 -6.14 -5.70 4.92
N THR A 73 -5.46 -4.72 5.50
CA THR A 73 -4.69 -3.70 4.79
C THR A 73 -3.44 -3.36 5.55
N VAL A 74 -2.32 -3.27 4.83
CA VAL A 74 -1.04 -2.86 5.40
C VAL A 74 -0.76 -1.41 5.03
N SER A 75 -0.43 -0.58 6.01
CA SER A 75 -0.07 0.82 5.79
C SER A 75 1.16 1.21 6.60
N ARG A 76 2.03 2.07 6.05
CA ARG A 76 3.15 2.62 6.82
C ARG A 76 2.63 3.58 7.87
N ARG A 77 3.03 3.37 9.12
CA ARG A 77 2.72 4.24 10.25
C ARG A 77 3.99 4.45 11.06
N ARG A 78 4.10 5.63 11.67
CA ARG A 78 5.14 5.86 12.68
C ARG A 78 4.82 5.00 13.90
N ALA A 79 5.79 4.22 14.35
CA ALA A 79 5.74 3.66 15.69
C ALA A 79 6.16 4.79 16.65
N ASP A 80 5.25 5.19 17.54
CA ASP A 80 5.51 6.14 18.62
C ASP A 80 6.12 5.42 19.84
#